data_AF-A0A1I2L534-F1
#
_entry.id   AF-A0A1I2L534-F1
#
_cell.length_a   1.000
_cell.length_b   1.000
_cell.length_c   1.000
_cell.angle_alpha   90.00
_cell.angle_beta   90.00
_cell.angle_gamma   90.00
#
_symmetry.space_group_name_H-M   'P 1'
#
loop_
_entity.id
_entity.type
_entity.pdbx_description
1 polymer ?
#
loop_
_entity_poly.entity_id
_entity_poly.type
_entity_poly.pdbx_seq_one_letter_code
_entity_poly.pdbx_strand_id
1 'polypeptide(L)'
;MLCEQRLPDVSEFSALPGRGVRGRVEGRLVEVLAPDDELPAGLAAALPVAEAAAHTPVLVRVDGVTEALIEIGDVVRPGSYRAVDRLRRLGVRPVLATGDREAPAQAVAAALGIDEVYARCTPEDKAELVRELQEQGHRVAVIGVGPTPP
;
A
#
# COMPACT_ATOMS: atom_id res chain seq x y z
N MET A 1 1.64 -24.20 5.37
CA MET A 1 2.52 -25.11 4.60
C MET A 1 2.17 -24.87 3.13
N LEU A 2 2.76 -23.85 2.51
CA LEU A 2 2.61 -23.62 1.08
C LEU A 2 3.62 -24.54 0.41
N CYS A 3 3.14 -25.50 -0.39
CA CYS A 3 4.00 -26.41 -1.14
C CYS A 3 5.00 -25.58 -1.95
N GLU A 4 6.27 -26.02 -2.00
CA GLU A 4 7.28 -25.53 -2.96
C GLU A 4 6.93 -26.00 -4.38
N GLN A 5 5.71 -25.69 -4.84
CA GLN A 5 5.29 -25.94 -6.20
C GLN A 5 5.98 -24.90 -7.08
N ARG A 6 6.86 -25.40 -7.97
CA ARG A 6 7.47 -24.60 -9.00
C ARG A 6 6.36 -23.98 -9.84
N LEU A 7 6.33 -22.65 -9.91
CA LEU A 7 5.39 -21.93 -10.74
C LEU A 7 5.62 -22.27 -12.22
N PRO A 8 4.56 -22.40 -13.03
CA PRO A 8 4.69 -22.61 -14.46
C PRO A 8 5.40 -21.41 -15.12
N ASP A 9 6.15 -21.68 -16.20
CA ASP A 9 6.83 -20.64 -16.97
C ASP A 9 5.82 -19.71 -17.67
N VAL A 10 6.20 -18.44 -17.81
CA VAL A 10 5.43 -17.42 -18.52
C VAL A 10 6.08 -17.17 -19.88
N SER A 11 5.32 -17.28 -20.97
CA SER A 11 5.74 -16.85 -22.30
C SER A 11 5.00 -15.58 -22.74
N GLU A 12 5.50 -14.89 -23.77
CA GLU A 12 4.87 -13.68 -24.34
C GLU A 12 4.54 -12.58 -23.31
N PHE A 13 5.38 -12.47 -22.26
CA PHE A 13 5.18 -11.45 -21.23
C PHE A 13 5.23 -10.04 -21.82
N SER A 14 4.27 -9.20 -21.41
CA SER A 14 4.18 -7.82 -21.83
C SER A 14 3.61 -6.95 -20.71
N ALA A 15 4.31 -5.86 -20.39
CA ALA A 15 3.78 -4.81 -19.53
C ALA A 15 2.85 -3.88 -20.34
N LEU A 16 1.72 -3.51 -19.75
CA LEU A 16 0.72 -2.60 -20.30
C LEU A 16 0.75 -1.32 -19.45
N PRO A 17 1.48 -0.26 -19.87
CA PRO A 17 1.66 0.94 -19.07
C PRO A 17 0.34 1.52 -18.57
N GLY A 18 0.23 1.70 -17.25
CA GLY A 18 -0.96 2.22 -16.58
C GLY A 18 -2.17 1.29 -16.54
N ARG A 19 -2.09 0.06 -17.08
CA ARG A 19 -3.20 -0.90 -17.12
C ARG A 19 -2.90 -2.22 -16.41
N GLY A 20 -1.65 -2.68 -16.45
CA GLY A 20 -1.26 -3.94 -15.82
C GLY A 20 -0.20 -4.72 -16.61
N VAL A 21 -0.29 -6.04 -16.58
CA VAL A 21 0.61 -6.96 -17.29
C VAL A 21 -0.18 -8.12 -17.91
N ARG A 22 0.40 -8.77 -18.93
CA ARG A 22 -0.14 -9.99 -19.52
C ARG A 22 0.97 -10.98 -19.88
N GLY A 23 0.62 -12.25 -20.03
CA GLY A 23 1.49 -13.29 -20.56
C GLY A 23 0.72 -14.58 -20.80
N ARG A 24 1.38 -15.61 -21.33
CA ARG A 24 0.79 -16.94 -21.47
C ARG A 24 1.35 -17.89 -20.42
N VAL A 25 0.47 -18.58 -19.71
CA VAL A 25 0.80 -19.57 -18.68
C VAL A 25 0.11 -20.87 -19.06
N GLU A 26 0.90 -21.94 -19.26
CA GLU A 26 0.36 -23.23 -19.72
C GLU A 26 -0.54 -23.12 -20.98
N GLY A 27 -0.19 -22.20 -21.89
CA GLY A 27 -0.92 -21.94 -23.13
C GLY A 27 -2.12 -20.98 -23.02
N ARG A 28 -2.56 -20.64 -21.80
CA ARG A 28 -3.68 -19.71 -21.54
C ARG A 28 -3.21 -18.27 -21.42
N LEU A 29 -3.97 -17.33 -21.94
CA LEU A 29 -3.70 -15.90 -21.76
C LEU A 29 -4.08 -15.51 -20.33
N VAL A 30 -3.12 -14.99 -19.57
CA VAL A 30 -3.33 -14.47 -18.22
C VAL A 30 -3.03 -12.97 -18.21
N GLU A 31 -3.97 -12.19 -17.71
CA GLU A 31 -3.84 -10.73 -17.57
C GLU A 31 -4.04 -10.34 -16.10
N VAL A 32 -3.17 -9.48 -15.59
CA VAL A 32 -3.30 -8.88 -14.25
C VAL A 32 -3.45 -7.39 -14.44
N LEU A 33 -4.64 -6.87 -14.18
CA LEU A 33 -5.09 -5.54 -14.59
C LEU A 33 -5.57 -4.72 -13.40
N ALA A 34 -5.55 -3.39 -13.55
CA ALA A 34 -6.33 -2.52 -12.66
C ALA A 34 -7.83 -2.87 -12.78
N PRO A 35 -8.63 -2.70 -11.71
CA PRO A 35 -10.06 -2.93 -11.78
C PRO A 35 -10.74 -2.05 -12.83
N ASP A 36 -11.73 -2.63 -13.49
CA ASP A 36 -12.66 -1.95 -14.37
C ASP A 36 -14.10 -2.30 -13.96
N ASP A 37 -15.09 -1.71 -14.65
CA ASP A 37 -16.51 -1.87 -14.33
C ASP A 37 -17.05 -3.30 -14.64
N GLU A 38 -16.26 -4.15 -15.30
CA GLU A 38 -16.65 -5.50 -15.72
C GLU A 38 -16.23 -6.56 -14.69
N LEU A 39 -16.87 -6.48 -13.51
CA LEU A 39 -16.72 -7.46 -12.44
C LEU A 39 -17.89 -8.44 -12.41
N PRO A 40 -17.63 -9.77 -12.39
CA PRO A 40 -18.66 -10.76 -12.10
C PRO A 40 -19.33 -10.47 -10.76
N ALA A 41 -20.63 -10.74 -10.63
CA ALA A 41 -21.41 -10.45 -9.42
C ALA A 41 -20.79 -11.06 -8.13
N GLY A 42 -20.10 -12.20 -8.25
CA GLY A 42 -19.40 -12.83 -7.13
C GLY A 42 -18.15 -12.09 -6.65
N LEU A 43 -17.52 -11.27 -7.50
CA LEU A 43 -16.33 -10.48 -7.19
C LEU A 43 -16.63 -8.99 -6.97
N ALA A 44 -17.76 -8.51 -7.45
CA ALA A 44 -18.20 -7.12 -7.28
C ALA A 44 -18.26 -6.69 -5.80
N ALA A 45 -18.56 -7.62 -4.88
CA ALA A 45 -18.57 -7.34 -3.44
C ALA A 45 -17.16 -7.23 -2.82
N ALA A 46 -16.13 -7.80 -3.45
CA ALA A 46 -14.76 -7.77 -2.94
C ALA A 46 -14.05 -6.43 -3.21
N LEU A 47 -14.38 -5.76 -4.32
CA LEU A 47 -13.75 -4.47 -4.67
C LEU A 47 -13.97 -3.39 -3.59
N PRO A 48 -15.21 -3.13 -3.10
CA PRO A 48 -15.43 -2.17 -2.02
C PRO A 48 -14.73 -2.55 -0.71
N VAL A 49 -14.55 -3.85 -0.45
CA VAL A 49 -13.84 -4.34 0.76
C VAL A 49 -12.36 -4.00 0.67
N ALA A 50 -11.73 -4.26 -0.48
CA ALA A 50 -10.35 -3.91 -0.75
C ALA A 50 -10.10 -2.39 -0.62
N GLU A 51 -11.01 -1.60 -1.19
CA GLU A 51 -10.96 -0.14 -1.14
C GLU A 51 -11.11 0.38 0.29
N ALA A 52 -12.05 -0.17 1.06
CA ALA A 52 -12.25 0.18 2.46
C ALA A 52 -11.04 -0.20 3.34
N ALA A 53 -10.35 -1.29 3.00
CA ALA A 53 -9.10 -1.70 3.64
C ALA A 53 -7.88 -0.88 3.17
N ALA A 54 -8.07 0.07 2.25
CA ALA A 54 -7.02 0.84 1.57
C ALA A 54 -5.99 -0.03 0.84
N HIS A 55 -6.36 -1.25 0.48
CA HIS A 55 -5.54 -2.13 -0.34
C HIS A 55 -5.61 -1.69 -1.80
N THR A 56 -4.64 -2.17 -2.59
CA THR A 56 -4.63 -2.02 -4.05
C THR A 56 -5.25 -3.28 -4.66
N PRO A 57 -6.50 -3.22 -5.14
CA PRO A 57 -7.11 -4.33 -5.87
C PRO A 57 -6.50 -4.47 -7.28
N VAL A 58 -6.31 -5.71 -7.72
CA VAL A 58 -5.97 -6.06 -9.11
C VAL A 58 -6.85 -7.22 -9.58
N LEU A 59 -7.31 -7.18 -10.83
CA LEU A 59 -8.10 -8.23 -11.45
C LEU A 59 -7.19 -9.23 -12.15
N VAL A 60 -7.52 -10.51 -12.04
CA VAL A 60 -6.89 -11.57 -12.82
C VAL A 60 -7.88 -12.07 -13.84
N ARG A 61 -7.54 -11.95 -15.13
CA ARG A 61 -8.30 -12.53 -16.24
C ARG A 61 -7.55 -13.73 -16.81
N VAL A 62 -8.28 -14.80 -17.09
CA VAL A 62 -7.79 -15.98 -17.82
C VAL A 62 -8.63 -16.14 -19.07
N ASP A 63 -7.99 -16.11 -20.23
CA ASP A 63 -8.62 -16.19 -21.55
C ASP A 63 -9.81 -15.22 -21.71
N GLY A 64 -9.67 -14.01 -21.16
CA GLY A 64 -10.67 -12.93 -21.22
C GLY A 64 -11.75 -12.98 -20.13
N VAL A 65 -11.76 -14.01 -19.28
CA VAL A 65 -12.73 -14.14 -18.17
C VAL A 65 -12.09 -13.69 -16.87
N THR A 66 -12.77 -12.81 -16.11
CA THR A 66 -12.32 -12.39 -14.77
C THR A 66 -12.50 -13.54 -13.77
N GLU A 67 -11.38 -14.12 -13.33
CA GLU A 67 -11.35 -15.29 -12.43
C GLU A 67 -11.15 -14.90 -10.97
N ALA A 68 -10.44 -13.79 -10.71
CA ALA A 68 -10.14 -13.36 -9.35
C ALA A 68 -9.93 -11.85 -9.21
N LEU A 69 -10.10 -11.39 -7.98
CA LEU A 69 -9.61 -10.09 -7.49
C LEU A 69 -8.58 -10.37 -6.39
N ILE A 70 -7.40 -9.80 -6.51
CA ILE A 70 -6.31 -9.89 -5.54
C ILE A 70 -6.16 -8.53 -4.87
N GLU A 71 -6.12 -8.50 -3.55
CA GLU A 71 -5.84 -7.29 -2.78
C GLU A 71 -4.37 -7.26 -2.36
N ILE A 72 -3.71 -6.13 -2.60
CA ILE A 72 -2.31 -5.91 -2.23
C ILE A 72 -2.26 -4.77 -1.22
N GLY A 73 -1.91 -5.09 0.03
CA GLY A 73 -1.83 -4.13 1.13
C GLY A 73 -0.50 -4.22 1.87
N ASP A 74 -0.12 -3.10 2.49
CA ASP A 74 1.04 -3.06 3.38
C ASP A 74 0.69 -3.64 4.75
N VAL A 75 1.57 -4.50 5.25
CA VAL A 75 1.43 -5.08 6.58
C VAL A 75 2.24 -4.25 7.57
N VAL A 76 1.56 -3.65 8.54
CA VAL A 76 2.23 -2.98 9.66
C VAL A 76 3.08 -4.01 10.41
N ARG A 77 4.37 -3.71 10.58
CA ARG A 77 5.31 -4.61 11.27
C ARG A 77 4.76 -4.99 12.66
N PRO A 78 4.79 -6.29 13.02
CA PRO A 78 4.38 -6.73 14.35
C PRO A 78 5.11 -5.96 15.46
N GLY A 79 4.35 -5.45 16.42
CA GLY A 79 4.89 -4.68 17.55
C GLY A 79 5.01 -3.16 17.33
N SER A 80 4.86 -2.66 16.10
CA SER A 80 4.91 -1.21 15.83
C SER A 80 3.88 -0.41 16.63
N TYR A 81 2.65 -0.91 16.75
CA TYR A 81 1.62 -0.30 17.59
C TYR A 81 2.10 -0.10 19.04
N ARG A 82 2.71 -1.12 19.65
CA ARG A 82 3.21 -1.03 21.04
C ARG A 82 4.32 0.00 21.18
N ALA A 83 5.17 0.14 20.17
CA ALA A 83 6.23 1.14 20.17
C ALA A 83 5.65 2.56 20.11
N VAL A 84 4.70 2.80 19.21
CA VAL A 84 4.01 4.10 19.07
C VAL A 84 3.22 4.45 20.33
N ASP A 85 2.45 3.50 20.87
CA ASP A 85 1.70 3.68 22.12
C ASP A 85 2.62 4.02 23.30
N ARG A 86 3.78 3.38 23.43
CA ARG A 86 4.77 3.72 24.46
C ARG A 86 5.30 5.15 24.30
N LEU A 87 5.59 5.60 23.08
CA LEU A 87 6.04 6.96 22.81
C LEU A 87 4.95 7.98 23.18
N ARG A 88 3.69 7.72 22.81
CA ARG A 88 2.54 8.56 23.19
C ARG A 88 2.42 8.70 24.70
N ARG A 89 2.56 7.59 25.45
CA ARG A 89 2.52 7.60 26.93
C ARG A 89 3.68 8.36 27.57
N LEU A 90 4.79 8.55 26.86
CA LEU A 90 5.92 9.39 27.28
C LEU A 90 5.75 10.87 26.89
N GLY A 91 4.60 11.25 26.30
CA GLY A 91 4.32 12.61 25.87
C GLY A 91 4.90 12.98 24.50
N VAL A 92 5.41 12.00 23.74
CA VAL A 92 5.83 12.23 22.36
C VAL A 92 4.59 12.24 21.47
N ARG A 93 4.47 13.24 20.59
CA ARG A 93 3.42 13.35 19.58
C ARG A 93 3.90 12.72 18.27
N PRO A 94 3.42 11.52 17.88
CA PRO A 94 3.81 10.90 16.62
C PRO A 94 3.09 11.57 15.45
N VAL A 95 3.79 11.70 14.32
CA VAL A 95 3.29 12.22 13.05
C VAL A 95 3.71 11.26 11.94
N LEU A 96 2.80 10.89 11.05
CA LEU A 96 3.09 10.06 9.89
C LEU A 96 3.25 10.93 8.64
N ALA A 97 4.41 10.88 7.99
CA ALA A 97 4.65 11.54 6.70
C ALA A 97 5.11 10.52 5.64
N THR A 98 4.28 10.24 4.64
CA THR A 98 4.53 9.21 3.62
C THR A 98 4.33 9.74 2.20
N GLY A 99 5.02 9.13 1.24
CA GLY A 99 4.79 9.35 -0.20
C GLY A 99 3.58 8.60 -0.73
N ASP A 100 2.98 7.72 0.08
CA ASP A 100 1.82 6.92 -0.33
C ASP A 100 0.57 7.78 -0.52
N ARG A 101 -0.45 7.17 -1.13
CA ARG A 101 -1.78 7.74 -1.27
C ARG A 101 -2.44 7.89 0.11
N GLU A 102 -3.44 8.76 0.19
CA GLU A 102 -4.18 9.07 1.42
C GLU A 102 -4.73 7.81 2.11
N ALA A 103 -5.45 6.96 1.38
CA ALA A 103 -6.10 5.80 1.97
C ALA A 103 -5.11 4.83 2.67
N PRO A 104 -4.03 4.36 2.03
CA PRO A 104 -3.02 3.54 2.71
C PRO A 104 -2.39 4.24 3.92
N ALA A 105 -2.06 5.53 3.80
CA ALA A 105 -1.48 6.31 4.88
C ALA A 105 -2.40 6.37 6.11
N GLN A 106 -3.69 6.63 5.88
CA GLN A 106 -4.70 6.67 6.93
C GLN A 106 -4.93 5.30 7.57
N ALA A 107 -4.93 4.22 6.77
CA ALA A 107 -5.06 2.86 7.30
C ALA A 107 -3.88 2.49 8.22
N VAL A 108 -2.64 2.82 7.83
CA VAL A 108 -1.45 2.61 8.65
C VAL A 108 -1.50 3.47 9.92
N ALA A 109 -1.87 4.74 9.80
CA ALA A 109 -1.99 5.66 10.93
C ALA A 109 -3.01 5.17 11.95
N ALA A 110 -4.19 4.75 11.49
CA ALA A 110 -5.24 4.18 12.33
C ALA A 110 -4.77 2.91 13.06
N ALA A 111 -4.09 2.00 12.34
CA ALA A 111 -3.54 0.79 12.93
C ALA A 111 -2.45 1.05 14.00
N LEU A 112 -1.76 2.19 13.92
CA LEU A 112 -0.74 2.63 14.87
C LEU A 112 -1.27 3.59 15.95
N GLY A 113 -2.49 4.11 15.80
CA GLY A 113 -3.04 5.17 16.63
C GLY A 113 -2.27 6.49 16.49
N ILE A 114 -1.96 6.89 15.25
CA ILE A 114 -1.34 8.18 14.92
C ILE A 114 -2.45 9.10 14.40
N ASP A 115 -2.59 10.27 15.03
CA ASP A 115 -3.70 11.19 14.75
C ASP A 115 -3.38 12.20 13.62
N GLU A 116 -2.09 12.41 13.31
CA GLU A 116 -1.63 13.39 12.32
C GLU A 116 -0.89 12.70 11.18
N VAL A 117 -1.41 12.89 9.96
CA VAL A 117 -0.96 12.20 8.74
C VAL A 117 -0.77 13.20 7.62
N TYR A 118 0.37 13.10 6.95
CA TYR A 118 0.71 13.81 5.72
C TYR A 118 1.00 12.77 4.64
N ALA A 119 0.11 12.62 3.68
CA ALA A 119 0.24 11.68 2.55
C ALA A 119 0.75 12.39 1.29
N ARG A 120 1.21 11.61 0.31
CA ARG A 120 1.77 12.07 -0.97
C ARG A 120 2.95 13.04 -0.83
N CYS A 121 3.66 12.99 0.31
CA CYS A 121 4.80 13.86 0.56
C CYS A 121 6.02 13.43 -0.26
N THR A 122 6.58 14.40 -0.97
CA THR A 122 7.93 14.34 -1.53
C THR A 122 8.99 14.37 -0.41
N PRO A 123 10.25 14.03 -0.70
CA PRO A 123 11.35 14.24 0.26
C PRO A 123 11.43 15.69 0.76
N GLU A 124 11.19 16.66 -0.11
CA GLU A 124 11.18 18.09 0.19
C GLU A 124 10.04 18.46 1.15
N ASP A 125 8.81 17.97 0.90
CA ASP A 125 7.67 18.21 1.79
C ASP A 125 7.93 17.68 3.21
N LYS A 126 8.59 16.52 3.33
CA LYS A 126 8.96 15.95 4.63
C LYS A 126 10.00 16.81 5.35
N ALA A 127 10.96 17.37 4.62
CA ALA A 127 11.96 18.28 5.16
C ALA A 127 11.31 19.57 5.69
N GLU A 128 10.39 20.13 4.90
CA GLU A 128 9.63 21.32 5.27
C GLU A 128 8.77 21.09 6.51
N LEU A 129 8.04 19.98 6.58
CA LEU A 129 7.27 19.61 7.77
C LEU A 129 8.14 19.57 9.04
N VAL A 130 9.35 19.01 8.95
CA VAL A 130 10.29 18.98 10.08
C VAL A 130 10.69 20.40 10.49
N ARG A 131 11.03 21.25 9.51
CA ARG A 131 11.39 22.65 9.74
C ARG A 131 10.25 23.41 10.42
N GLU A 132 9.03 23.28 9.93
CA GLU A 132 7.84 23.95 10.48
C GLU A 132 7.59 23.54 11.94
N LEU A 133 7.67 22.23 12.25
CA LEU A 133 7.51 21.74 13.62
C LEU A 133 8.62 22.26 14.55
N GLN A 134 9.85 22.35 14.06
CA GLN A 134 10.96 22.94 14.82
C GLN A 134 10.78 24.44 15.06
N GLU A 135 10.29 25.19 14.07
CA GLU A 135 9.98 26.63 14.18
C GLU A 135 8.85 26.90 15.18
N GLN A 136 7.90 25.97 15.31
CA GLN A 136 6.86 25.98 16.36
C GLN A 136 7.42 25.65 17.77
N GLY A 137 8.73 25.40 17.88
CA GLY A 137 9.42 25.13 19.14
C GLY A 137 9.45 23.65 19.54
N HIS A 138 9.02 22.74 18.67
CA HIS A 138 9.08 21.30 18.96
C HIS A 138 10.50 20.74 18.77
N ARG A 139 10.86 19.78 19.63
CA ARG A 139 12.05 18.94 19.41
C ARG A 139 11.64 17.74 18.58
N VAL A 140 12.13 17.67 17.35
CA VAL A 140 11.71 16.67 16.36
C VAL A 140 12.77 15.57 16.23
N ALA A 141 12.32 14.31 16.16
CA ALA A 141 13.14 13.17 15.79
C ALA A 141 12.45 12.43 14.64
N VAL A 142 13.21 12.12 13.58
CA VAL A 142 12.68 11.47 12.38
C VAL A 142 13.15 10.02 12.32
N ILE A 143 12.23 9.11 12.02
CA ILE A 143 12.51 7.67 11.87
C ILE A 143 11.91 7.22 10.55
N GLY A 144 12.73 6.67 9.65
CA GLY A 144 12.28 6.20 8.35
C GLY A 144 13.34 5.40 7.61
N VAL A 145 12.91 4.69 6.56
CA VAL A 145 13.80 3.99 5.60
C VAL A 145 13.80 4.78 4.29
N GLY A 146 14.93 5.42 4.00
CA GLY A 146 15.14 6.30 2.85
C GLY A 146 16.13 7.42 3.20
N PRO A 147 16.66 8.17 2.21
CA PRO A 147 17.42 9.38 2.49
C PRO A 147 16.48 10.39 3.18
N THR A 148 16.61 10.48 4.49
CA THR A 148 15.95 11.51 5.29
C THR A 148 16.88 12.72 5.28
N PRO A 149 16.40 13.95 5.01
CA PRO A 149 17.25 15.12 5.11
C PRO A 149 17.76 15.30 6.56
N PRO A 150 18.99 15.80 6.73
CA PRO A 150 19.64 15.95 8.04
C PRO A 150 18.92 16.93 8.97
#